data_AF-A0A537SCY9-F1
#
_entry.id   AF-A0A537SCY9-F1
#
_cell.length_a   1.000
_cell.length_b   1.000
_cell.length_c   1.000
_cell.angle_alpha   90.00
_cell.angle_beta   90.00
_cell.angle_gamma   90.00
#
_symmetry.space_group_name_H-M   'P 1'
#
loop_
_entity.id
_entity.type
_entity.pdbx_description
1 polymer ?
#
loop_
_entity_poly.entity_id
_entity_poly.type
_entity_poly.pdbx_seq_one_letter_code
_entity_poly.pdbx_strand_id
1 'polypeptide(L)'
;MAAELHVIVAEDQQLNEEQVISRVRGWLNIPLFRSDRILTALRRCYQTFQGFPLPEAIEFRLKLRRLQREKWRLYELYARGHQEYRRLDADDEEIKQLNYEERYNVGIVDEQIYQIHFQRITAQAERLSISIPDHQQSREHWEVAPLTGRWRLRRGALQDLLAAMREVKKERQQAMQAKLIWVTAVTGTLGVLTALVSVLNR
;
A
#
# COMPACT_ATOMS: atom_id res chain seq x y z
N MET A 1 6.69 -0.85 36.51
CA MET A 1 6.57 -1.54 35.21
C MET A 1 6.32 -0.60 34.02
N ALA A 2 5.50 0.45 34.12
CA ALA A 2 5.33 1.41 33.01
C ALA A 2 6.58 2.29 32.74
N ALA A 3 7.38 2.59 33.77
CA ALA A 3 8.58 3.43 33.63
C ALA A 3 9.73 2.74 32.88
N GLU A 4 9.90 1.43 33.04
CA GLU A 4 10.98 0.67 32.38
C GLU A 4 10.72 0.46 30.89
N LEU A 5 9.45 0.32 30.48
CA LEU A 5 9.06 0.25 29.06
C LEU A 5 9.34 1.56 28.31
N HIS A 6 9.22 2.72 28.96
CA HIS A 6 9.57 4.01 28.34
C HIS A 6 11.07 4.21 28.18
N VAL A 7 11.89 3.68 29.09
CA VAL A 7 13.36 3.76 29.00
C VAL A 7 13.87 2.86 27.88
N ILE A 8 13.35 1.64 27.76
CA ILE A 8 13.75 0.67 26.71
C ILE A 8 13.35 1.17 25.31
N VAL A 9 12.16 1.77 25.16
CA VAL A 9 11.72 2.36 23.87
C VAL A 9 12.55 3.60 23.51
N ALA A 10 12.96 4.40 24.50
CA ALA A 10 13.83 5.56 24.27
C ALA A 10 15.26 5.15 23.90
N GLU A 11 15.81 4.10 24.52
CA GLU A 11 17.13 3.53 24.18
C GLU A 11 17.16 2.92 22.78
N ASP A 12 16.11 2.18 22.40
CA ASP A 12 16.01 1.55 21.06
C ASP A 12 15.83 2.61 19.95
N GLN A 13 15.13 3.72 20.26
CA GLN A 13 15.05 4.88 19.35
C GLN A 13 16.39 5.61 19.21
N GLN A 14 17.15 5.78 20.29
CA GLN A 14 18.48 6.42 20.24
C GLN A 14 19.50 5.57 19.46
N LEU A 15 19.51 4.25 19.66
CA LEU A 15 20.36 3.32 18.92
C LEU A 15 20.05 3.30 17.41
N ASN A 16 18.77 3.39 17.05
CA ASN A 16 18.34 3.47 15.66
C ASN A 16 18.66 4.83 15.02
N GLU A 17 18.57 5.94 15.79
CA GLU A 17 19.01 7.28 15.35
C GLU A 17 20.50 7.30 15.00
N GLU A 18 21.38 6.76 15.84
CA GLU A 18 22.82 6.73 15.59
C GLU A 18 23.21 5.85 14.38
N GLN A 19 22.51 4.72 14.19
CA GLN A 19 22.71 3.84 13.04
C GLN A 19 22.25 4.49 11.72
N VAL A 20 21.15 5.23 11.73
CA VAL A 20 20.67 5.99 10.56
C VAL A 20 21.62 7.16 10.26
N ILE A 21 22.07 7.88 11.28
CA ILE A 21 23.00 9.00 11.15
C ILE A 21 24.36 8.52 10.59
N SER A 22 24.87 7.39 11.06
CA SER A 22 26.15 6.84 10.55
C SER A 22 26.04 6.38 9.09
N ARG A 23 24.91 5.76 8.68
CA ARG A 23 24.65 5.40 7.29
C ARG A 23 24.51 6.61 6.36
N VAL A 24 23.80 7.65 6.80
CA VAL A 24 23.64 8.89 6.03
C VAL A 24 24.97 9.65 5.93
N ARG A 25 25.78 9.63 6.99
CA ARG A 25 27.13 10.22 7.02
C ARG A 25 28.08 9.53 6.04
N GLY A 26 28.01 8.19 5.94
CA GLY A 26 28.79 7.42 4.96
C GLY A 26 28.38 7.67 3.50
N TRP A 27 27.12 8.04 3.26
CA TRP A 27 26.61 8.27 1.90
C TRP A 27 26.93 9.67 1.35
N LEU A 28 27.03 10.69 2.21
CA LEU A 28 27.08 12.08 1.78
C LEU A 28 28.50 12.70 1.68
N ASN A 29 29.54 12.07 2.27
CA ASN A 29 30.94 12.55 2.19
C ASN A 29 31.12 14.06 2.48
N ILE A 30 30.36 14.59 3.46
CA ILE A 30 30.34 16.02 3.83
C ILE A 30 31.31 16.30 4.98
N PRO A 31 32.14 17.37 4.94
CA PRO A 31 33.02 17.75 6.04
C PRO A 31 32.25 18.13 7.32
N LEU A 32 32.79 17.68 8.47
CA LEU A 32 32.24 17.69 9.84
C LEU A 32 31.56 19.00 10.30
N PHE A 33 31.94 20.16 9.75
CA PHE A 33 31.45 21.46 10.24
C PHE A 33 30.11 21.90 9.64
N ARG A 34 29.69 21.32 8.50
CA ARG A 34 28.37 21.57 7.88
C ARG A 34 27.32 20.51 8.23
N SER A 35 27.74 19.36 8.78
CA SER A 35 26.81 18.28 9.12
C SER A 35 25.91 18.63 10.28
N ASP A 36 26.36 19.40 11.27
CA ASP A 36 25.51 19.70 12.44
C ASP A 36 24.26 20.49 12.07
N ARG A 37 24.36 21.54 11.25
CA ARG A 37 23.15 22.29 10.83
C ARG A 37 22.20 21.44 10.00
N ILE A 38 22.73 20.56 9.15
CA ILE A 38 21.93 19.64 8.31
C ILE A 38 21.27 18.56 9.18
N LEU A 39 22.00 17.96 10.11
CA LEU A 39 21.48 16.94 11.03
C LEU A 39 20.48 17.54 12.01
N THR A 40 20.69 18.76 12.51
CA THR A 40 19.72 19.45 13.35
C THR A 40 18.45 19.82 12.56
N ALA A 41 18.59 20.22 11.30
CA ALA A 41 17.45 20.47 10.41
C ALA A 41 16.68 19.18 10.11
N LEU A 42 17.37 18.09 9.79
CA LEU A 42 16.77 16.76 9.59
C LEU A 42 16.13 16.24 10.87
N ARG A 43 16.73 16.46 12.05
CA ARG A 43 16.17 16.10 13.36
C ARG A 43 14.90 16.88 13.65
N ARG A 44 14.89 18.20 13.43
CA ARG A 44 13.67 19.03 13.55
C ARG A 44 12.59 18.58 12.58
N CYS A 45 12.97 18.28 11.33
CA CYS A 45 12.06 17.78 10.30
C CYS A 45 11.48 16.42 10.73
N TYR A 46 12.32 15.48 11.17
CA TYR A 46 11.92 14.18 11.67
C TYR A 46 10.98 14.29 12.88
N GLN A 47 11.30 15.15 13.85
CA GLN A 47 10.46 15.43 15.01
C GLN A 47 9.11 16.08 14.63
N THR A 48 9.07 16.94 13.61
CA THR A 48 7.80 17.48 13.09
C THR A 48 7.01 16.45 12.29
N PHE A 49 7.67 15.52 11.61
CA PHE A 49 7.03 14.44 10.86
C PHE A 49 6.62 13.23 11.72
N GLN A 50 7.15 13.07 12.94
CA GLN A 50 6.77 11.99 13.86
C GLN A 50 5.29 11.99 14.25
N GLY A 51 4.59 13.13 14.11
CA GLY A 51 3.17 13.26 14.40
C GLY A 51 2.26 13.32 13.17
N PHE A 52 2.79 13.28 11.94
CA PHE A 52 1.98 13.43 10.74
C PHE A 52 1.49 12.05 10.27
N PRO A 53 0.17 11.76 10.30
CA PRO A 53 -0.33 10.50 9.77
C PRO A 53 0.04 10.42 8.29
N LEU A 54 0.76 9.36 7.91
CA LEU A 54 1.09 9.14 6.51
C LEU A 54 -0.22 9.08 5.70
N PRO A 55 -0.26 9.69 4.50
CA PRO A 55 -1.39 9.50 3.60
C PRO A 55 -1.70 8.00 3.46
N GLU A 56 -2.97 7.62 3.60
CA GLU A 56 -3.48 6.24 3.56
C GLU A 56 -2.89 5.44 2.37
N ALA A 57 -2.73 6.12 1.21
CA ALA A 57 -2.14 5.54 0.01
C ALA A 57 -0.66 5.15 0.16
N ILE A 58 0.13 5.92 0.91
CA ILE A 58 1.56 5.66 1.18
C ILE A 58 1.68 4.54 2.21
N GLU A 59 0.91 4.61 3.29
CA GLU A 59 0.90 3.56 4.32
C GLU A 59 0.55 2.20 3.71
N PHE A 60 -0.50 2.13 2.89
CA PHE A 60 -0.86 0.94 2.13
C PHE A 60 0.31 0.43 1.28
N ARG A 61 0.98 1.31 0.51
CA ARG A 61 2.08 0.91 -0.38
C ARG A 61 3.26 0.37 0.41
N LEU A 62 3.58 0.98 1.55
CA LEU A 62 4.68 0.53 2.42
C LEU A 62 4.36 -0.83 3.05
N LYS A 63 3.15 -0.99 3.59
CA LYS A 63 2.68 -2.27 4.15
C LYS A 63 2.68 -3.37 3.09
N LEU A 64 2.13 -3.10 1.90
CA LEU A 64 2.13 -4.05 0.79
C LEU A 64 3.55 -4.42 0.37
N ARG A 65 4.44 -3.44 0.22
CA ARG A 65 5.84 -3.69 -0.16
C ARG A 65 6.58 -4.50 0.89
N ARG A 66 6.30 -4.30 2.18
CA ARG A 66 6.86 -5.10 3.27
C ARG A 66 6.43 -6.56 3.13
N LEU A 67 5.13 -6.82 2.99
CA LEU A 67 4.59 -8.18 2.85
C LEU A 67 5.08 -8.87 1.58
N GLN A 68 5.17 -8.15 0.46
CA GLN A 68 5.71 -8.70 -0.79
C GLN A 68 7.18 -9.10 -0.64
N ARG A 69 7.99 -8.30 0.06
CA ARG A 69 9.39 -8.66 0.35
C ARG A 69 9.47 -9.87 1.28
N GLU A 70 8.60 -9.95 2.28
CA GLU A 70 8.53 -11.08 3.19
C GLU A 70 8.16 -12.36 2.46
N LYS A 71 7.13 -12.31 1.60
CA LYS A 71 6.76 -13.43 0.72
C LYS A 71 7.93 -13.89 -0.15
N TRP A 72 8.65 -12.94 -0.76
CA TRP A 72 9.81 -13.26 -1.59
C TRP A 72 10.94 -13.93 -0.80
N ARG A 73 11.21 -13.45 0.43
CA ARG A 73 12.17 -14.09 1.34
C ARG A 73 11.76 -15.51 1.72
N LEU A 74 10.47 -15.75 1.98
CA LEU A 74 9.98 -17.10 2.27
C LEU A 74 10.17 -18.02 1.07
N TYR A 75 9.84 -17.59 -0.14
CA TYR A 75 10.11 -18.40 -1.33
C TYR A 75 11.60 -18.70 -1.51
N GLU A 76 12.47 -17.71 -1.28
CA GLU A 76 13.91 -17.94 -1.36
C GLU A 76 14.40 -18.94 -0.30
N LEU A 77 13.89 -18.84 0.93
CA LEU A 77 14.20 -19.76 2.03
C LEU A 77 13.79 -21.20 1.68
N TYR A 78 12.55 -21.40 1.28
CA TYR A 78 12.03 -22.73 0.92
C TYR A 78 12.67 -23.28 -0.36
N ALA A 79 12.98 -22.43 -1.34
CA ALA A 79 13.71 -22.86 -2.53
C ALA A 79 15.11 -23.39 -2.19
N ARG A 80 15.81 -22.78 -1.22
CA ARG A 80 17.08 -23.30 -0.69
C ARG A 80 16.87 -24.61 0.06
N GLY A 81 15.86 -24.71 0.92
CA GLY A 81 15.51 -25.96 1.60
C GLY A 81 15.25 -27.12 0.64
N HIS A 82 14.46 -26.90 -0.42
CA HIS A 82 14.20 -27.88 -1.47
C HIS A 82 15.47 -28.25 -2.28
N GLN A 83 16.44 -27.35 -2.40
CA GLN A 83 17.74 -27.67 -3.01
C GLN A 83 18.60 -28.52 -2.08
N GLU A 84 18.61 -28.22 -0.79
CA GLU A 84 19.36 -28.99 0.22
C GLU A 84 18.80 -30.41 0.36
N TYR A 85 17.48 -30.56 0.44
CA TYR A 85 16.83 -31.88 0.53
C TYR A 85 17.07 -32.74 -0.70
N ARG A 86 17.09 -32.13 -1.90
CA ARG A 86 17.49 -32.84 -3.13
C ARG A 86 18.97 -33.25 -3.15
N ARG A 87 19.84 -32.50 -2.48
CA ARG A 87 21.27 -32.86 -2.38
C ARG A 87 21.53 -33.97 -1.37
N LEU A 88 20.72 -34.02 -0.31
CA LEU A 88 20.85 -34.97 0.79
C LEU A 88 20.04 -36.26 0.58
N ASP A 89 19.33 -36.38 -0.55
CA ASP A 89 18.42 -37.50 -0.85
C ASP A 89 17.42 -37.73 0.29
N ALA A 90 16.79 -36.63 0.73
CA ALA A 90 15.85 -36.61 1.85
C ALA A 90 14.64 -37.51 1.59
N ASP A 91 14.08 -38.06 2.68
CA ASP A 91 12.92 -38.95 2.60
C ASP A 91 11.65 -38.20 2.16
N ASP A 92 10.71 -38.94 1.57
CA ASP A 92 9.44 -38.41 1.07
C ASP A 92 8.65 -37.69 2.17
N GLU A 93 8.73 -38.14 3.43
CA GLU A 93 8.07 -37.48 4.57
C GLU A 93 8.71 -36.13 4.92
N GLU A 94 10.04 -36.01 4.84
CA GLU A 94 10.74 -34.73 5.06
C GLU A 94 10.37 -33.71 3.97
N ILE A 95 10.29 -34.15 2.72
CA ILE A 95 9.86 -33.32 1.59
C ILE A 95 8.39 -32.90 1.76
N LYS A 96 7.50 -33.80 2.20
CA LYS A 96 6.09 -33.45 2.48
C LYS A 96 5.98 -32.42 3.60
N GLN A 97 6.74 -32.57 4.68
CA GLN A 97 6.77 -31.64 5.78
C GLN A 97 7.24 -30.24 5.31
N LEU A 98 8.32 -30.16 4.53
CA LEU A 98 8.81 -28.90 3.99
C LEU A 98 7.77 -28.22 3.07
N ASN A 99 7.09 -28.99 2.23
CA ASN A 99 6.00 -28.49 1.38
C ASN A 99 4.81 -27.97 2.21
N TYR A 100 4.47 -28.67 3.30
CA TYR A 100 3.41 -28.24 4.20
C TYR A 100 3.75 -26.90 4.87
N GLU A 101 4.96 -26.78 5.40
CA GLU A 101 5.46 -25.55 6.02
C GLU A 101 5.53 -24.38 5.03
N GLU A 102 6.01 -24.63 3.81
CA GLU A 102 6.02 -23.63 2.74
C GLU A 102 4.61 -23.11 2.47
N ARG A 103 3.66 -24.02 2.23
CA ARG A 103 2.26 -23.66 1.95
C ARG A 103 1.63 -22.88 3.11
N TYR A 104 1.91 -23.29 4.34
CA TYR A 104 1.39 -22.63 5.53
C TYR A 104 1.95 -21.21 5.67
N ASN A 105 3.27 -21.06 5.67
CA ASN A 105 3.93 -19.78 5.92
C ASN A 105 3.72 -18.77 4.77
N VAL A 106 3.83 -19.22 3.52
CA VAL A 106 3.52 -18.37 2.36
C VAL A 106 2.05 -18.00 2.34
N GLY A 107 1.17 -18.95 2.67
CA GLY A 107 -0.28 -18.73 2.67
C GLY A 107 -0.73 -17.71 3.72
N ILE A 108 -0.10 -17.65 4.90
CA ILE A 108 -0.36 -16.59 5.89
C ILE A 108 -0.06 -15.21 5.31
N VAL A 109 1.10 -15.04 4.66
CA VAL A 109 1.49 -13.76 4.05
C VAL A 109 0.56 -13.38 2.91
N ASP A 110 0.18 -14.35 2.07
CA ASP A 110 -0.79 -14.15 0.99
C ASP A 110 -2.14 -13.65 1.50
N GLU A 111 -2.58 -14.17 2.63
CA GLU A 111 -3.81 -13.71 3.22
C GLU A 111 -3.70 -12.31 3.83
N GLN A 112 -2.59 -11.97 4.46
CA GLN A 112 -2.34 -10.60 4.92
C GLN A 112 -2.33 -9.61 3.75
N ILE A 113 -1.74 -9.99 2.62
CA ILE A 113 -1.78 -9.21 1.38
C ILE A 113 -3.23 -9.03 0.92
N TYR A 114 -4.00 -10.13 0.87
CA TYR A 114 -5.41 -10.08 0.51
C TYR A 114 -6.19 -9.11 1.40
N GLN A 115 -6.02 -9.20 2.73
CA GLN A 115 -6.75 -8.38 3.68
C GLN A 115 -6.50 -6.88 3.49
N ILE A 116 -5.25 -6.48 3.28
CA ILE A 116 -4.89 -5.08 3.05
C ILE A 116 -5.49 -4.58 1.73
N HIS A 117 -5.47 -5.40 0.68
CA HIS A 117 -6.13 -5.08 -0.58
C HIS A 117 -7.66 -4.96 -0.40
N PHE A 118 -8.26 -5.91 0.29
CA PHE A 118 -9.70 -5.96 0.51
C PHE A 118 -10.19 -4.74 1.30
N GLN A 119 -9.54 -4.38 2.41
CA GLN A 119 -9.84 -3.16 3.17
C GLN A 119 -9.84 -1.91 2.28
N ARG A 120 -8.83 -1.79 1.43
CA ARG A 120 -8.72 -0.66 0.50
C ARG A 120 -9.79 -0.68 -0.60
N ILE A 121 -10.20 -1.85 -1.06
CA ILE A 121 -11.27 -2.01 -2.05
C ILE A 121 -12.61 -1.65 -1.41
N THR A 122 -12.89 -2.15 -0.21
CA THR A 122 -14.09 -1.84 0.56
C THR A 122 -14.23 -0.34 0.80
N ALA A 123 -13.19 0.31 1.31
CA ALA A 123 -13.20 1.76 1.51
C ALA A 123 -13.43 2.54 0.20
N GLN A 124 -12.93 2.04 -0.93
CA GLN A 124 -13.19 2.67 -2.23
C GLN A 124 -14.61 2.41 -2.74
N ALA A 125 -15.16 1.22 -2.53
CA ALA A 125 -16.53 0.87 -2.89
C ALA A 125 -17.52 1.75 -2.11
N GLU A 126 -17.29 1.92 -0.80
CA GLU A 126 -18.08 2.82 0.06
C GLU A 126 -18.04 4.27 -0.44
N ARG A 127 -16.86 4.81 -0.79
CA ARG A 127 -16.72 6.17 -1.37
C ARG A 127 -17.42 6.32 -2.73
N LEU A 128 -17.65 5.22 -3.44
CA LEU A 128 -18.39 5.19 -4.70
C LEU A 128 -19.86 4.78 -4.51
N SER A 129 -20.29 4.53 -3.27
CA SER A 129 -21.63 4.04 -2.94
C SER A 129 -21.99 2.73 -3.65
N ILE A 130 -20.98 1.87 -3.89
CA ILE A 130 -21.16 0.55 -4.49
C ILE A 130 -21.37 -0.46 -3.37
N SER A 131 -22.47 -1.22 -3.46
CA SER A 131 -22.77 -2.26 -2.47
C SER A 131 -21.77 -3.42 -2.60
N ILE A 132 -21.26 -3.85 -1.46
CA ILE A 132 -20.49 -5.09 -1.34
C ILE A 132 -21.48 -6.21 -1.00
N PRO A 133 -21.41 -7.38 -1.63
CA PRO A 133 -22.35 -8.46 -1.36
C PRO A 133 -22.29 -8.89 0.10
N ASP A 134 -23.44 -8.95 0.77
CA ASP A 134 -23.53 -9.41 2.15
C ASP A 134 -23.22 -10.91 2.24
N HIS A 135 -22.40 -11.28 3.21
CA HIS A 135 -22.05 -12.65 3.50
C HIS A 135 -23.27 -13.52 3.84
N GLN A 136 -24.28 -12.97 4.51
CA GLN A 136 -25.47 -13.75 4.89
C GLN A 136 -26.37 -14.07 3.70
N GLN A 137 -26.50 -13.12 2.77
CA GLN A 137 -27.43 -13.22 1.63
C GLN A 137 -26.78 -13.88 0.41
N SER A 138 -25.46 -13.75 0.24
CA SER A 138 -24.77 -14.18 -0.98
C SER A 138 -23.56 -15.07 -0.68
N ARG A 139 -23.75 -16.16 0.07
CA ARG A 139 -22.67 -17.11 0.43
C ARG A 139 -21.85 -17.62 -0.76
N GLU A 140 -22.44 -17.70 -1.94
CA GLU A 140 -21.76 -18.12 -3.18
C GLU A 140 -20.65 -17.17 -3.63
N HIS A 141 -20.70 -15.90 -3.23
CA HIS A 141 -19.67 -14.90 -3.50
C HIS A 141 -18.54 -14.91 -2.48
N TRP A 142 -18.70 -15.66 -1.39
CA TRP A 142 -17.75 -15.75 -0.29
C TRP A 142 -17.13 -17.15 -0.22
N GLU A 143 -15.91 -17.20 0.28
CA GLU A 143 -15.21 -18.42 0.61
C GLU A 143 -14.42 -18.21 1.90
N VAL A 144 -14.16 -19.30 2.62
CA VAL A 144 -13.35 -19.27 3.84
C VAL A 144 -11.91 -19.50 3.44
N ALA A 145 -11.01 -18.63 3.88
CA ALA A 145 -9.58 -18.81 3.71
C ALA A 145 -9.13 -20.09 4.45
N PRO A 146 -8.43 -21.01 3.77
CA PRO A 146 -8.16 -22.34 4.32
C PRO A 146 -7.22 -22.33 5.54
N LEU A 147 -6.42 -21.27 5.72
CA LEU A 147 -5.40 -21.21 6.77
C LEU A 147 -5.85 -20.46 8.03
N THR A 148 -6.60 -19.37 7.87
CA THR A 148 -7.02 -18.53 9.02
C THR A 148 -8.49 -18.64 9.37
N GLY A 149 -9.30 -19.28 8.51
CA GLY A 149 -10.75 -19.30 8.65
C GLY A 149 -11.45 -17.97 8.36
N ARG A 150 -10.77 -16.96 7.79
CA ARG A 150 -11.40 -15.67 7.48
C ARG A 150 -12.24 -15.73 6.22
N TRP A 151 -13.36 -15.01 6.21
CA TRP A 151 -14.18 -14.84 5.02
C TRP A 151 -13.48 -13.93 4.00
N ARG A 152 -13.43 -14.38 2.75
CA ARG A 152 -12.91 -13.64 1.61
C ARG A 152 -13.87 -13.72 0.44
N LEU A 153 -13.95 -12.66 -0.35
CA LEU A 153 -14.67 -12.71 -1.62
C LEU A 153 -13.96 -13.68 -2.56
N ARG A 154 -14.75 -14.53 -3.21
CA ARG A 154 -14.29 -15.34 -4.33
C ARG A 154 -13.78 -14.45 -5.44
N ARG A 155 -12.85 -14.99 -6.22
CA ARG A 155 -12.22 -14.26 -7.33
C ARG A 155 -13.22 -13.66 -8.32
N GLY A 156 -14.29 -14.37 -8.65
CA GLY A 156 -15.35 -13.87 -9.54
C GLY A 156 -16.04 -12.63 -8.97
N ALA A 157 -16.60 -12.74 -7.77
CA ALA A 157 -17.27 -11.63 -7.09
C ALA A 157 -16.36 -10.41 -6.87
N LEU A 158 -15.08 -10.64 -6.58
CA LEU A 158 -14.09 -9.56 -6.47
C LEU A 158 -13.84 -8.86 -7.82
N GLN A 159 -13.79 -9.62 -8.92
CA GLN A 159 -13.64 -9.06 -10.26
C GLN A 159 -14.86 -8.24 -10.66
N ASP A 160 -16.06 -8.73 -10.36
CA ASP A 160 -17.31 -8.02 -10.63
C ASP A 160 -17.39 -6.72 -9.84
N LEU A 161 -17.03 -6.74 -8.56
CA LEU A 161 -16.93 -5.54 -7.73
C LEU A 161 -15.94 -4.52 -8.32
N LEU A 162 -14.75 -4.98 -8.73
CA LEU A 162 -13.75 -4.11 -9.35
C LEU A 162 -14.21 -3.56 -10.71
N ALA A 163 -14.99 -4.32 -11.48
CA ALA A 163 -15.56 -3.88 -12.74
C ALA A 163 -16.60 -2.77 -12.50
N ALA A 164 -17.54 -2.97 -11.58
CA ALA A 164 -18.52 -1.96 -11.19
C ALA A 164 -17.84 -0.66 -10.70
N MET A 165 -16.76 -0.77 -9.92
CA MET A 165 -15.97 0.39 -9.48
C MET A 165 -15.31 1.14 -10.65
N ARG A 166 -14.87 0.45 -11.70
CA ARG A 166 -14.26 1.08 -12.88
C ARG A 166 -15.31 1.81 -13.71
N GLU A 167 -16.50 1.23 -13.84
CA GLU A 167 -17.62 1.82 -14.56
C GLU A 167 -18.05 3.14 -13.94
N VAL A 168 -18.32 3.16 -12.62
CA VAL A 168 -18.70 4.40 -11.92
C VAL A 168 -17.60 5.47 -12.03
N LYS A 169 -16.32 5.09 -11.96
CA LYS A 169 -15.21 6.03 -12.14
C LYS A 169 -15.19 6.61 -13.55
N LYS A 170 -15.44 5.78 -14.57
CA LYS A 170 -15.48 6.19 -15.98
C LYS A 170 -16.64 7.17 -16.22
N GLU A 171 -17.84 6.87 -15.71
CA GLU A 171 -19.00 7.75 -15.81
C GLU A 171 -18.74 9.11 -15.16
N ARG A 172 -18.17 9.14 -13.95
CA ARG A 172 -17.80 10.39 -13.27
C ARG A 172 -16.78 11.20 -14.06
N GLN A 173 -15.78 10.53 -14.66
CA GLN A 173 -14.78 11.19 -15.51
C GLN A 173 -15.41 11.78 -16.77
N GLN A 174 -16.30 11.04 -17.44
CA GLN A 174 -17.01 11.53 -18.62
C GLN A 174 -17.91 12.73 -18.28
N ALA A 175 -18.62 12.68 -17.16
CA ALA A 175 -19.43 13.82 -16.68
C ALA A 175 -18.57 15.05 -16.37
N MET A 176 -17.38 14.87 -15.78
CA MET A 176 -16.43 15.96 -15.56
C MET A 176 -15.88 16.53 -16.88
N GLN A 177 -15.52 15.67 -17.84
CA GLN A 177 -15.05 16.09 -19.16
C GLN A 177 -16.13 16.87 -19.91
N ALA A 178 -17.38 16.40 -19.90
CA ALA A 178 -18.51 17.10 -20.49
C ALA A 178 -18.69 18.51 -19.88
N LYS A 179 -18.60 18.63 -18.55
CA LYS A 179 -18.63 19.94 -17.87
C LYS A 179 -17.48 20.84 -18.30
N LEU A 180 -16.26 20.32 -18.38
CA LEU A 180 -15.09 21.09 -18.81
C LEU A 180 -15.25 21.59 -20.25
N ILE A 181 -15.73 20.72 -21.15
CA ILE A 181 -16.01 21.10 -22.55
C ILE A 181 -17.01 22.26 -22.59
N TRP A 182 -18.12 22.17 -21.85
CA TRP A 182 -19.10 23.26 -21.77
C TRP A 182 -18.51 24.56 -21.22
N VAL A 183 -17.71 24.51 -20.15
CA VAL A 183 -17.03 25.70 -19.61
C VAL A 183 -16.10 26.32 -20.65
N THR A 184 -15.26 25.50 -21.30
CA THR A 184 -14.33 26.00 -22.33
C THR A 184 -15.05 26.61 -23.52
N ALA A 185 -16.18 26.04 -23.96
CA ALA A 185 -16.99 26.57 -25.04
C ALA A 185 -17.53 27.96 -24.68
N VAL A 186 -18.11 28.13 -23.49
CA VAL A 186 -18.64 29.42 -23.01
C VAL A 186 -17.53 30.47 -22.88
N THR A 187 -16.38 30.10 -22.32
CA THR A 187 -15.24 31.03 -22.20
C THR A 187 -14.72 31.46 -23.58
N GLY A 188 -14.65 30.54 -24.55
CA GLY A 188 -14.27 30.85 -25.93
C GLY A 188 -15.23 31.82 -26.60
N THR A 189 -16.55 31.61 -26.47
CA THR A 189 -17.56 32.52 -27.03
C THR A 189 -17.50 33.91 -26.41
N LEU A 190 -17.34 34.00 -25.08
CA LEU A 190 -17.17 35.29 -24.40
C LEU A 190 -15.91 36.03 -24.87
N GLY A 191 -14.81 35.32 -25.09
CA GLY A 191 -13.58 35.90 -25.65
C GLY A 191 -13.80 36.52 -27.03
N VAL A 192 -14.49 35.80 -27.92
CA VAL A 192 -14.83 36.30 -29.27
C VAL A 192 -15.74 37.53 -29.20
N LEU A 193 -16.79 37.49 -28.36
CA LEU A 193 -17.69 38.63 -28.18
C LEU A 193 -16.97 39.87 -27.65
N THR A 194 -16.06 39.70 -26.69
CA THR A 194 -15.28 40.81 -26.11
C THR A 194 -14.34 41.42 -27.16
N ALA A 195 -13.69 40.59 -27.98
CA ALA A 195 -12.86 41.06 -29.08
C ALA A 195 -13.67 41.82 -30.14
N LEU A 196 -14.86 41.33 -30.49
CA LEU A 196 -15.75 41.96 -31.46
C LEU A 196 -16.23 43.34 -30.97
N VAL A 197 -16.64 43.45 -29.70
CA VAL A 197 -17.03 44.73 -29.07
C VAL A 197 -15.86 45.69 -29.04
N SER A 198 -14.64 45.23 -28.74
CA SER A 198 -13.45 46.07 -28.74
C SER A 198 -13.10 46.64 -30.13
N VAL A 199 -13.41 45.92 -31.21
CA VAL A 199 -13.20 46.40 -32.59
C VAL A 199 -14.29 47.38 -33.01
N LEU A 200 -15.55 47.16 -32.59
CA LEU A 200 -16.68 48.03 -32.89
C LEU A 200 -16.69 49.34 -32.10
N ASN A 201 -16.07 49.37 -30.92
CA ASN A 201 -15.99 50.55 -30.06
C ASN A 201 -14.73 51.40 -30.32
N ARG A 202 -14.05 51.17 -31.46
CA ARG A 202 -12.88 51.91 -31.95
C ARG A 202 -13.27 52.75 -33.16
#